data_AF-A0A7W7RQY9-F1
#
_entry.id   AF-A0A7W7RQY9-F1
#
_cell.length_a   1.000
_cell.length_b   1.000
_cell.length_c   1.000
_cell.angle_alpha   90.00
_cell.angle_beta   90.00
_cell.angle_gamma   90.00
#
_symmetry.space_group_name_H-M   'P 1'
#
loop_
_entity.id
_entity.type
_entity.pdbx_description
1 polymer ?
#
loop_
_entity_poly.entity_id
_entity_poly.type
_entity_poly.pdbx_seq_one_letter_code
_entity_poly.pdbx_strand_id
1 'polypeptide(L)'
;MAENWPLSKTELARRWKVDRGAVTRAWQRSERDHQADPAVPAPPQPVNPGEPRLRYLPSDCDPWWAKIQRPRGRPTTANTRSALPQEGPSS
;
A
#
# COMPACT_ATOMS: atom_id res chain seq x y z
N MET A 1 16.18 23.37 4.36
CA MET A 1 16.16 22.19 5.26
C MET A 1 14.92 22.29 6.13
N ALA A 2 13.75 22.06 5.54
CA ALA A 2 12.50 21.88 6.26
C ALA A 2 12.01 20.45 5.95
N GLU A 3 10.96 19.99 6.61
CA GLU A 3 10.23 18.74 6.28
C GLU A 3 10.69 17.42 6.91
N ASN A 4 11.23 17.44 8.14
CA ASN A 4 11.24 16.25 9.00
C ASN A 4 10.22 16.33 10.15
N TRP A 5 9.23 17.22 10.04
CA TRP A 5 8.20 17.39 11.06
C TRP A 5 7.28 16.15 11.09
N PRO A 6 6.98 15.59 12.27
CA PRO A 6 6.08 14.46 12.40
C PRO A 6 4.67 14.79 11.86
N LEU A 7 4.20 13.99 10.91
CA LEU A 7 2.90 14.16 10.25
C LEU A 7 1.87 13.16 10.77
N SER A 8 0.61 13.57 10.81
CA SER A 8 -0.52 12.66 11.02
C SER A 8 -0.78 11.81 9.78
N LYS A 9 -1.52 10.71 9.92
CA LYS A 9 -1.97 9.89 8.78
C LYS A 9 -2.75 10.70 7.73
N THR A 10 -3.49 11.72 8.14
CA THR A 10 -4.21 12.60 7.21
C THR A 10 -3.26 13.48 6.39
N GLU A 11 -2.21 14.00 7.02
CA GLU A 11 -1.18 14.79 6.33
C GLU A 11 -0.34 13.93 5.39
N LEU A 12 0.01 12.70 5.81
CA LEU A 12 0.65 11.71 4.94
C LEU A 12 -0.22 11.35 3.73
N ALA A 13 -1.52 11.15 3.93
CA ALA A 13 -2.45 10.88 2.83
C ALA A 13 -2.47 12.01 1.79
N ARG A 14 -2.47 13.27 2.24
CA ARG A 14 -2.36 14.45 1.36
C ARG A 14 -1.02 14.47 0.61
N ARG A 15 0.09 14.17 1.30
CA ARG A 15 1.43 14.10 0.70
C ARG A 15 1.50 13.05 -0.42
N TRP A 16 0.91 11.89 -0.21
CA TRP A 16 0.87 10.81 -1.20
C TRP A 16 -0.26 10.93 -2.21
N LYS A 17 -1.09 11.98 -2.13
CA LYS A 17 -2.26 12.22 -2.98
C LYS A 17 -3.24 11.03 -3.01
N VAL A 18 -3.49 10.44 -1.84
CA VAL A 18 -4.43 9.32 -1.66
C VAL A 18 -5.44 9.60 -0.57
N ASP A 19 -6.51 8.81 -0.52
CA ASP A 19 -7.45 8.84 0.58
C ASP A 19 -6.84 8.36 1.90
N ARG A 20 -7.26 8.99 3.00
CA ARG A 20 -6.92 8.54 4.37
C ARG A 20 -7.30 7.06 4.57
N GLY A 21 -8.42 6.62 4.00
CA GLY A 21 -8.85 5.23 4.06
C GLY A 21 -7.88 4.27 3.37
N ALA A 22 -7.30 4.67 2.23
CA ALA A 22 -6.29 3.87 1.53
C ALA A 22 -5.03 3.70 2.38
N VAL A 23 -4.60 4.77 3.05
CA VAL A 23 -3.47 4.74 3.99
C VAL A 23 -3.74 3.76 5.15
N THR A 24 -4.91 3.83 5.79
CA THR A 24 -5.26 2.92 6.88
C THR A 24 -5.28 1.46 6.44
N ARG A 25 -5.91 1.16 5.29
CA ARG A 25 -5.96 -0.21 4.75
C ARG A 25 -4.58 -0.75 4.41
N ALA A 26 -3.72 0.08 3.82
CA ALA A 26 -2.34 -0.28 3.51
C ALA A 26 -1.54 -0.59 4.77
N TRP A 27 -1.72 0.19 5.84
CA TRP A 27 -1.13 -0.09 7.16
C TRP A 27 -1.55 -1.47 7.68
N GLN A 28 -2.86 -1.71 7.82
CA GLN A 28 -3.40 -2.97 8.35
C GLN A 28 -3.00 -4.17 7.50
N ARG A 29 -3.01 -4.02 6.17
CA ARG A 29 -2.54 -5.05 5.26
C ARG A 29 -1.06 -5.34 5.45
N SER A 30 -0.22 -4.31 5.53
CA SER A 30 1.22 -4.47 5.73
C SER A 30 1.56 -5.15 7.05
N GLU A 31 0.81 -4.86 8.13
CA GLU A 31 0.96 -5.55 9.42
C GLU A 31 0.64 -7.04 9.29
N ARG A 32 -0.52 -7.36 8.70
CA ARG A 32 -0.93 -8.75 8.50
C ARG A 32 0.03 -9.50 7.58
N ASP A 33 0.43 -8.88 6.47
CA ASP A 33 1.33 -9.49 5.50
C ASP A 33 2.74 -9.67 6.10
N HIS A 34 3.20 -8.77 6.99
CA HIS A 34 4.45 -8.93 7.75
C HIS A 34 4.38 -10.04 8.81
N GLN A 35 3.23 -10.18 9.47
CA GLN A 35 3.00 -11.29 10.42
C GLN A 35 3.02 -12.66 9.71
N ALA A 36 2.51 -12.72 8.47
CA ALA A 36 2.54 -13.95 7.67
C ALA A 36 3.89 -14.19 6.99
N ASP A 37 4.56 -13.12 6.56
CA ASP A 37 5.84 -13.14 5.86
C ASP A 37 6.74 -12.00 6.39
N PRO A 38 7.71 -12.31 7.27
CA PRO A 38 8.62 -11.31 7.81
C PRO A 38 9.47 -10.57 6.76
N ALA A 39 9.53 -11.05 5.50
CA ALA A 39 10.19 -10.34 4.41
C ALA A 39 9.42 -9.10 3.92
N VAL A 40 8.13 -8.97 4.28
CA VAL A 40 7.35 -7.76 4.03
C VAL A 40 7.80 -6.67 5.00
N PRO A 41 8.05 -5.43 4.56
CA PRO A 41 8.38 -4.37 5.50
C PRO A 41 7.17 -4.06 6.40
N ALA A 42 7.39 -4.09 7.71
CA ALA A 42 6.40 -3.62 8.68
C ALA A 42 6.13 -2.11 8.50
N PRO A 43 4.92 -1.64 8.81
CA PRO A 43 4.66 -0.21 8.84
C PRO A 43 5.51 0.51 9.90
N PRO A 44 5.91 1.77 9.64
CA PRO A 44 6.60 2.57 10.64
C PRO A 44 5.72 2.84 11.87
N GLN A 45 6.37 2.86 13.02
CA GLN A 45 5.72 3.21 14.27
C GLN A 45 5.57 4.73 14.43
N PRO A 46 4.56 5.19 15.18
CA PRO A 46 4.45 6.60 15.51
C PRO A 46 5.60 7.03 16.42
N VAL A 47 6.06 8.28 16.29
CA VAL A 47 7.10 8.85 17.17
C VAL A 47 6.57 9.23 18.55
N ASN A 48 5.25 9.26 18.72
CA ASN A 48 4.56 9.54 19.98
C ASN A 48 3.56 8.41 20.29
N PRO A 49 4.05 7.22 20.67
CA PRO A 49 3.18 6.14 21.09
C PRO A 49 2.40 6.55 22.35
N GLY A 50 1.13 6.15 22.45
CA GLY A 50 0.26 6.44 23.61
C GLY A 50 -0.52 7.75 23.54
N GLU A 51 -0.19 8.64 22.60
CA GLU A 51 -0.92 9.90 22.40
C GLU A 51 -2.19 9.70 21.56
N PRO A 52 -3.28 10.45 21.82
CA PRO A 52 -4.51 10.36 21.02
C PRO A 52 -4.31 10.80 19.56
N ARG A 53 -3.31 11.64 19.29
CA ARG A 53 -2.95 12.10 17.93
C ARG A 53 -1.59 11.57 17.54
N LEU A 54 -1.58 10.36 16.98
CA LEU A 54 -0.37 9.72 16.48
C LEU A 54 0.27 10.52 15.33
N ARG A 55 1.58 10.69 15.43
CA ARG A 55 2.47 11.38 14.52
C ARG A 55 3.53 10.42 14.00
N TYR A 56 3.89 10.58 12.74
CA TYR A 56 4.75 9.67 12.00
C TYR A 56 5.81 10.47 11.25
N LEU A 57 7.04 9.97 11.20
CA LEU A 57 8.10 10.63 10.46
C LEU A 57 7.95 10.37 8.97
N PRO A 58 7.88 11.42 8.11
CA PRO A 58 7.85 11.24 6.67
C PRO A 58 9.06 10.47 6.14
N SER A 59 10.23 10.64 6.78
CA SER A 59 11.49 9.97 6.46
C SER A 59 11.40 8.44 6.53
N ASP A 60 10.58 7.90 7.43
CA ASP A 60 10.36 6.47 7.57
C ASP A 60 9.16 5.99 6.75
N CYS A 61 8.11 6.82 6.67
CA CYS A 61 6.87 6.49 5.97
C CYS A 61 7.00 6.52 4.45
N ASP A 62 7.69 7.49 3.87
CA ASP A 62 7.86 7.62 2.42
C ASP A 62 8.55 6.39 1.79
N PRO A 63 9.71 5.89 2.30
CA PRO A 63 10.34 4.70 1.74
C PRO A 63 9.53 3.42 1.98
N TRP A 64 8.83 3.31 3.11
CA TRP A 64 7.92 2.18 3.34
C TRP A 64 6.76 2.19 2.33
N TRP A 65 6.10 3.33 2.16
CA TRP A 65 5.00 3.52 1.22
C TRP A 65 5.40 3.14 -0.21
N ALA A 66 6.56 3.62 -0.66
CA ALA A 66 7.11 3.29 -1.97
C ALA A 66 7.38 1.78 -2.16
N LYS A 67 7.75 1.05 -1.11
CA LYS A 67 7.98 -0.40 -1.14
C LYS A 67 6.67 -1.19 -1.22
N ILE A 68 5.64 -0.80 -0.46
CA ILE A 68 4.37 -1.53 -0.41
C ILE A 68 3.45 -1.26 -1.61
N GLN A 69 3.64 -0.14 -2.30
CA GLN A 69 2.90 0.16 -3.53
C GLN A 69 3.39 -0.62 -4.75
N ARG A 70 4.61 -1.19 -4.71
CA ARG A 70 5.07 -2.04 -5.82
C ARG A 70 4.13 -3.24 -5.90
N PRO A 71 3.53 -3.52 -7.08
CA PRO A 71 2.73 -4.72 -7.26
C PRO A 71 3.64 -5.93 -7.00
N ARG A 72 3.52 -6.54 -5.81
CA ARG A 72 4.05 -7.88 -5.56
C ARG A 72 3.31 -8.76 -6.54
N GLY A 73 4.01 -9.23 -7.57
CA GLY A 73 3.47 -9.87 -8.76
C GLY A 73 2.19 -10.61 -8.45
N ARG A 74 1.05 -9.94 -8.65
CA ARG A 74 -0.22 -10.63 -8.65
C ARG A 74 -0.08 -11.54 -9.86
N PRO A 75 -0.19 -12.88 -9.75
CA PRO A 75 -0.50 -13.65 -10.93
C PRO A 75 -1.83 -13.05 -11.40
N THR A 76 -1.77 -12.23 -12.44
CA THR A 76 -2.93 -11.96 -13.26
C THR A 76 -3.28 -13.34 -13.77
N THR A 77 -4.24 -14.00 -13.12
CA THR A 77 -5.08 -14.96 -13.83
C THR A 77 -5.70 -14.13 -14.94
N ALA A 78 -5.00 -14.05 -16.06
CA ALA A 78 -5.54 -13.63 -17.32
C ALA A 78 -6.68 -14.61 -17.54
N ASN A 79 -7.87 -14.16 -17.16
CA ASN A 79 -9.10 -14.80 -17.55
C ASN A 79 -9.20 -14.57 -19.05
N THR A 80 -8.39 -15.31 -19.83
CA THR A 80 -8.59 -15.49 -21.27
C THR A 80 -9.77 -16.46 -21.42
N ARG A 81 -10.94 -15.99 -20.95
CA ARG A 81 -12.21 -16.45 -21.47
C ARG A 81 -12.41 -15.61 -22.73
N SER A 82 -12.66 -16.30 -23.84
CA SER A 82 -12.96 -15.77 -25.18
C SER A 82 -11.79 -15.75 -26.17
N ALA A 83 -11.56 -16.90 -26.79
CA ALA A 83 -11.71 -17.03 -28.24
C ALA A 83 -11.67 -18.53 -28.59
N LEU A 84 -12.79 -19.22 -28.38
CA LEU A 84 -13.06 -20.39 -29.22
C LEU A 84 -13.16 -19.85 -30.65
N PRO A 85 -12.42 -20.38 -31.65
CA PRO A 85 -12.69 -20.04 -33.03
C PRO A 85 -14.12 -20.52 -33.32
N GLN A 86 -15.03 -19.59 -33.61
CA GLN A 86 -16.27 -19.96 -34.25
C GLN A 86 -15.90 -20.39 -35.66
N GLU A 87 -15.83 -21.69 -35.88
CA GLU A 87 -15.81 -22.27 -37.21
C GLU A 87 -17.11 -21.86 -37.89
N GLY A 88 -17.01 -20.92 -38.83
CA GLY A 88 -18.12 -20.62 -39.72
C GLY A 88 -18.36 -21.84 -40.61
N PRO A 89 -19.59 -22.36 -40.71
CA PRO A 89 -19.87 -23.32 -41.75
C PRO A 89 -19.75 -22.60 -43.09
N SER A 90 -18.86 -23.12 -43.93
CA SER A 90 -18.87 -22.91 -45.37
C SER A 90 -20.14 -23.51 -45.99
N SER A 91 -20.53 -22.89 -47.11
CA SER A 91 -21.53 -23.29 -48.12
C SER A 91 -22.98 -22.91 -47.89
#